data_AF-A0AB34LD15-F1
#
_entry.id   AF-A0AB34LD15-F1
#
_cell.length_a   1.000
_cell.length_b   1.000
_cell.length_c   1.000
_cell.angle_alpha   90.00
_cell.angle_beta   90.00
_cell.angle_gamma   90.00
#
_symmetry.space_group_name_H-M   'P 1'
#
loop_
_entity.id
_entity.type
_entity.pdbx_description
1 polymer ?
#
loop_
_entity_poly.entity_id
_entity_poly.type
_entity_poly.pdbx_seq_one_letter_code
_entity_poly.pdbx_strand_id
1 'polypeptide(L)'
;MEVLVQSFTFCASSHPITYLGATPVFVDSEVDTWNMNPVLLEKAIKDRTEKTGKTPKAIVPVALYGMPYKVDEIMAVADRV
;
A
#
# COMPACT_ATOMS: atom_id res chain seq x y z
N MET A 1 -7.91 -6.01 10.84
CA MET A 1 -6.65 -5.23 10.68
C MET A 1 -6.52 -4.89 9.22
N GLU A 2 -6.03 -3.70 8.88
CA GLU A 2 -5.91 -3.28 7.47
C GLU A 2 -4.45 -3.32 7.03
N VAL A 3 -4.23 -3.73 5.79
CA VAL A 3 -2.92 -3.78 5.14
C VAL A 3 -3.04 -3.11 3.77
N LEU A 4 -2.20 -2.13 3.49
CA LEU A 4 -2.19 -1.43 2.20
C LEU A 4 -1.42 -2.25 1.17
N VAL A 5 -1.98 -2.41 -0.02
CA VAL A 5 -1.37 -3.19 -1.11
C VAL A 5 -1.62 -2.51 -2.44
N GLN A 6 -0.68 -2.63 -3.36
CA GLN A 6 -0.81 -2.08 -4.71
C GLN A 6 -1.99 -2.75 -5.45
N SER A 7 -2.83 -1.97 -6.14
CA SER A 7 -3.93 -2.49 -6.96
C SER A 7 -3.42 -3.18 -8.23
N PHE A 8 -2.45 -2.56 -8.89
CA PHE A 8 -1.87 -3.05 -10.13
C PHE A 8 -0.72 -4.03 -9.85
N THR A 9 -1.08 -5.27 -9.54
CA THR A 9 -0.13 -6.33 -9.17
C THR A 9 -0.69 -7.72 -9.47
N PHE A 10 0.13 -8.76 -9.32
CA PHE A 10 -0.34 -10.14 -9.34
C PHE A 10 -1.14 -10.45 -8.06
N CYS A 11 -2.15 -11.31 -8.18
CA CYS A 11 -3.10 -11.56 -7.10
C CYS A 11 -2.44 -12.06 -5.80
N ALA A 12 -1.30 -12.75 -5.89
CA ALA A 12 -0.56 -13.25 -4.73
C ALA A 12 -0.11 -12.13 -3.75
N SER A 13 -0.10 -10.86 -4.17
CA SER A 13 0.23 -9.74 -3.27
C SER A 13 -0.87 -9.48 -2.22
N SER A 14 -2.14 -9.69 -2.56
CA SER A 14 -3.28 -9.41 -1.67
C SER A 14 -3.87 -10.65 -0.99
N HIS A 15 -3.68 -11.83 -1.56
CA HIS A 15 -4.26 -13.07 -1.04
C HIS A 15 -3.73 -13.49 0.35
N PRO A 16 -2.43 -13.39 0.65
CA PRO A 16 -1.94 -13.67 2.01
C PRO A 16 -2.58 -12.78 3.07
N ILE A 17 -2.92 -11.53 2.73
CA ILE A 17 -3.61 -10.60 3.63
C ILE A 17 -4.98 -11.18 4.02
N THR A 18 -5.74 -11.68 3.04
CA THR A 18 -7.07 -12.26 3.29
C THR A 18 -6.99 -13.62 3.99
N TYR A 19 -5.98 -14.45 3.66
CA TYR A 19 -5.75 -15.74 4.32
C TYR A 19 -5.48 -15.59 5.82
N LEU A 20 -4.83 -14.49 6.22
CA LEU A 20 -4.56 -14.16 7.62
C LEU A 20 -5.70 -13.40 8.31
N GLY A 21 -6.87 -13.24 7.65
CA GLY A 21 -8.03 -12.55 8.21
C GLY A 21 -7.89 -11.03 8.27
N ALA A 22 -6.92 -10.44 7.57
CA ALA A 22 -6.78 -9.01 7.42
C ALA A 22 -7.54 -8.50 6.19
N THR A 23 -7.78 -7.19 6.15
CA THR A 23 -8.50 -6.53 5.06
C THR A 23 -7.49 -5.80 4.17
N PRO A 24 -7.37 -6.17 2.88
CA PRO A 24 -6.52 -5.44 1.94
C PRO A 24 -7.17 -4.09 1.61
N VAL A 25 -6.37 -3.03 1.66
CA VAL A 25 -6.73 -1.68 1.21
C VAL A 25 -5.91 -1.38 -0.03
N PHE A 26 -6.56 -1.24 -1.17
CA PHE A 26 -5.87 -1.05 -2.43
C PHE A 26 -5.43 0.40 -2.63
N VAL A 27 -4.17 0.56 -3.04
CA VAL A 27 -3.57 1.85 -3.42
C VAL A 27 -3.17 1.78 -4.89
N ASP A 28 -3.49 2.83 -5.64
CA ASP A 28 -3.23 2.90 -7.07
C ASP A 28 -1.76 3.21 -7.39
N SER A 29 -1.39 2.97 -8.65
CA SER A 29 -0.02 3.17 -9.13
C SER A 29 0.24 4.59 -9.63
N GLU A 30 1.50 5.00 -9.60
CA GLU A 30 1.98 6.18 -10.32
C GLU A 30 2.39 5.81 -11.75
N VAL A 31 2.53 6.81 -12.62
CA VAL A 31 2.63 6.60 -14.08
C VAL A 31 4.06 6.34 -14.59
N ASP A 32 5.09 6.65 -13.79
CA ASP A 32 6.49 6.59 -14.24
C ASP A 32 7.00 5.15 -14.22
N THR A 33 6.76 4.43 -13.12
CA THR A 33 7.24 3.06 -12.85
C THR A 33 6.12 2.04 -12.68
N TRP A 34 4.85 2.47 -12.70
CA TRP A 34 3.67 1.63 -12.47
C TRP A 34 3.61 1.00 -11.08
N ASN A 35 4.44 1.48 -10.15
CA ASN A 35 4.45 1.04 -8.76
C ASN A 35 3.55 1.93 -7.90
N MET A 36 3.35 1.52 -6.64
CA MET A 36 2.50 2.22 -5.69
C MET A 36 2.80 3.71 -5.62
N ASN A 37 1.76 4.54 -5.76
CA ASN A 37 1.90 5.99 -5.70
C ASN A 37 2.05 6.48 -4.25
N PRO A 38 3.17 7.11 -3.84
CA PRO A 38 3.38 7.55 -2.46
C PRO A 38 2.35 8.58 -1.98
N VAL A 39 1.86 9.45 -2.88
CA VAL A 39 0.85 10.46 -2.55
C VAL A 39 -0.51 9.82 -2.28
N LEU A 40 -0.86 8.80 -3.06
CA LEU A 40 -2.11 8.06 -2.85
C LEU A 40 -2.02 7.15 -1.63
N LEU A 41 -0.85 6.61 -1.34
CA LEU A 41 -0.59 5.85 -0.11
C LEU A 41 -0.84 6.73 1.13
N GLU A 42 -0.27 7.93 1.18
CA GLU A 42 -0.47 8.85 2.31
C GLU A 42 -1.95 9.23 2.48
N LYS A 43 -2.64 9.51 1.37
CA LYS A 43 -4.08 9.78 1.38
C LYS A 43 -4.88 8.59 1.90
N ALA A 44 -4.55 7.37 1.46
CA ALA A 44 -5.22 6.16 1.89
C ALA A 44 -5.04 5.94 3.40
N ILE A 45 -3.83 6.12 3.94
CA ILE A 45 -3.60 5.98 5.39
C ILE A 45 -4.44 6.98 6.18
N LYS A 46 -4.46 8.26 5.78
CA LYS A 46 -5.27 9.30 6.43
C LYS A 46 -6.76 8.96 6.39
N ASP A 47 -7.29 8.61 5.22
CA ASP A 47 -8.69 8.23 5.01
C ASP A 47 -9.09 7.02 5.89
N ARG A 48 -8.25 5.97 5.93
CA ARG A 48 -8.51 4.79 6.75
C ARG A 48 -8.45 5.10 8.24
N THR A 49 -7.50 5.92 8.67
CA THR A 49 -7.35 6.32 10.07
C THR A 49 -8.56 7.14 10.52
N GLU A 50 -9.05 8.07 9.69
CA GLU A 50 -10.24 8.87 9.96
C GLU A 50 -11.51 8.01 10.04
N LYS A 51 -11.71 7.10 9.07
CA LYS A 51 -12.92 6.27 9.00
C LYS A 51 -13.01 5.16 10.05
N THR A 52 -11.87 4.59 10.44
CA THR A 52 -11.84 3.39 11.29
C THR A 52 -11.30 3.66 12.70
N GLY A 53 -10.71 4.83 12.93
CA GLY A 53 -9.97 5.16 14.15
C GLY A 53 -8.69 4.35 14.32
N LYS A 54 -8.24 3.63 13.28
CA LYS A 54 -7.07 2.73 13.33
C LYS A 54 -6.16 2.99 12.14
N THR A 55 -4.87 3.10 12.42
CA THR A 55 -3.84 3.13 11.38
C THR A 55 -3.68 1.72 10.78
N PRO A 56 -3.63 1.58 9.45
CA PRO A 56 -3.22 0.34 8.79
C PRO A 56 -1.88 -0.15 9.34
N LYS A 57 -1.68 -1.47 9.42
CA LYS A 57 -0.56 -2.07 10.16
C LYS A 57 0.63 -2.47 9.30
N ALA A 58 0.46 -2.53 7.99
CA ALA A 58 1.51 -2.86 7.06
C ALA A 58 1.22 -2.25 5.68
N ILE A 59 2.29 -2.06 4.91
CA ILE A 59 2.27 -1.62 3.52
C ILE A 59 3.03 -2.68 2.71
N VAL A 60 2.42 -3.15 1.63
CA VAL A 60 2.99 -4.14 0.72
C VAL A 60 3.15 -3.49 -0.66
N PRO A 61 4.26 -2.76 -0.90
CA PRO A 61 4.60 -2.27 -2.23
C PRO A 61 5.13 -3.43 -3.07
N VAL A 62 5.05 -3.28 -4.40
CA VAL A 62 5.53 -4.28 -5.34
C VAL A 62 6.53 -3.62 -6.26
N ALA A 63 7.68 -4.27 -6.49
CA ALA A 63 8.61 -3.88 -7.55
C ALA A 63 8.14 -4.51 -8.86
N LEU A 64 7.12 -3.90 -9.48
CA LEU A 64 6.47 -4.46 -10.65
C LEU A 64 7.48 -4.56 -11.81
N TYR A 65 7.46 -5.70 -12.51
CA TYR A 65 8.41 -6.02 -13.59
C TYR A 65 9.90 -5.95 -13.21
N GLY A 66 10.22 -6.01 -11.91
CA GLY A 66 11.59 -5.87 -11.42
C GLY A 66 12.08 -4.43 -11.35
N MET A 67 11.24 -3.44 -11.65
CA MET A 67 11.54 -2.03 -11.47
C MET A 67 11.35 -1.64 -9.99
N PRO A 68 12.38 -1.10 -9.31
CA PRO A 68 12.22 -0.60 -7.95
C PRO A 68 11.09 0.42 -7.85
N TYR A 69 10.27 0.30 -6.81
CA TYR A 69 9.32 1.34 -6.45
C TYR A 69 10.07 2.54 -5.86
N LYS A 70 9.35 3.65 -5.65
CA LYS A 70 9.85 4.89 -5.03
C LYS A 70 10.12 4.65 -3.52
N VAL A 71 11.20 3.91 -3.21
CA VAL A 71 11.47 3.34 -1.88
C VAL A 71 11.55 4.45 -0.82
N ASP A 72 12.34 5.48 -1.08
CA ASP A 72 12.57 6.57 -0.13
C ASP A 72 11.27 7.31 0.20
N GLU A 73 10.42 7.54 -0.80
CA GLU A 73 9.13 8.21 -0.63
C GLU A 73 8.12 7.34 0.11
N ILE A 74 8.04 6.04 -0.21
CA ILE A 74 7.16 5.10 0.50
C ILE A 74 7.59 4.95 1.97
N MET A 75 8.89 4.85 2.23
CA MET A 75 9.43 4.79 3.59
C MET A 75 9.17 6.08 4.36
N ALA A 76 9.38 7.25 3.73
CA ALA A 76 9.07 8.52 4.35
C ALA A 76 7.58 8.69 4.71
N VAL A 77 6.67 8.06 3.97
CA VAL A 77 5.25 7.98 4.34
C VAL A 77 5.02 7.02 5.50
N ALA A 78 5.67 5.85 5.47
CA ALA A 78 5.57 4.83 6.53
C ALA A 78 6.12 5.30 7.88
N ASP A 79 7.17 6.12 7.91
CA ASP A 79 7.79 6.63 9.15
C ASP A 79 6.94 7.71 9.84
N ARG A 80 5.95 8.28 9.15
CA ARG A 80 5.07 9.34 9.68
C ARG A 80 3.82 8.80 10.38
N VAL A 81 3.58 7.49 10.34
CA VAL A 81 2.32 6.83 10.75
C VAL A 81 2.54 5.81 11.86
#